data_AF-R7HWE1-F1
#
_entry.id   AF-R7HWE1-F1
#
_cell.length_a   1.000
_cell.length_b   1.000
_cell.length_c   1.000
_cell.angle_alpha   90.00
_cell.angle_beta   90.00
_cell.angle_gamma   90.00
#
_symmetry.space_group_name_H-M   'P 1'
#
loop_
_entity.id
_entity.type
_entity.pdbx_description
1 polymer ?
#
loop_
_entity_poly.entity_id
_entity_poly.type
_entity_poly.pdbx_seq_one_letter_code
_entity_poly.pdbx_strand_id
1 'polypeptide(L)' 'MSETRNGMSDALPEGLGFSLAMHMDAMKNFSNMSEREKTEFIEKSKQVKSKEEMTKLIDALGKSNKCI' A
#
# COMPACT_ATOMS: atom_id res chain seq x y z
N MET A 1 18.04 -12.16 -23.72
CA MET A 1 16.80 -12.31 -22.93
C MET A 1 16.60 -11.02 -22.15
N SER A 2 15.68 -10.17 -22.62
CA SER A 2 15.24 -9.00 -21.86
C SER A 2 13.86 -9.34 -21.31
N GLU A 3 13.84 -10.19 -20.29
CA GLU A 3 12.73 -10.32 -19.34
C GLU A 3 12.85 -9.07 -18.44
N THR A 4 11.84 -8.23 -18.23
CA THR A 4 10.49 -8.57 -17.81
C THR A 4 9.54 -7.45 -18.20
N ARG A 5 8.49 -7.85 -18.90
CA ARG A 5 7.24 -7.12 -19.08
C ARG A 5 6.61 -6.91 -17.70
N ASN A 6 6.54 -5.69 -17.18
CA ASN A 6 5.53 -5.39 -16.17
C ASN A 6 4.90 -4.01 -16.38
N GLY A 7 3.92 -3.99 -17.28
CA GLY A 7 2.87 -2.99 -17.32
C GLY A 7 1.64 -3.51 -16.60
N MET A 8 1.76 -3.90 -15.33
CA MET A 8 0.60 -4.05 -14.45
C MET A 8 0.22 -2.68 -13.89
N SER A 9 -0.51 -1.96 -14.74
CA SER A 9 -1.80 -1.36 -14.40
C SER A 9 -1.77 -0.26 -13.33
N ASP A 10 -2.13 0.93 -13.78
CA ASP A 10 -2.29 2.26 -13.17
C ASP A 10 -3.07 2.36 -11.83
N ALA A 11 -3.38 1.24 -11.14
CA ALA A 11 -4.20 1.18 -9.94
C ALA A 11 -3.41 1.07 -8.62
N LEU A 12 -2.25 0.41 -8.60
CA LEU A 12 -1.43 0.27 -7.39
C LEU A 12 0.05 0.20 -7.80
N PRO A 13 0.93 1.10 -7.31
CA PRO A 13 2.37 0.96 -7.50
C PRO A 13 2.81 -0.46 -7.10
N GLU A 14 3.64 -1.12 -7.92
CA GLU A 14 4.04 -2.55 -7.71
C GLU A 14 4.53 -2.83 -6.27
N GLY A 15 5.14 -1.81 -5.63
CA GLY A 15 5.57 -1.88 -4.23
C GLY A 15 4.42 -1.89 -3.20
N LEU A 16 3.25 -1.30 -3.48
CA LEU A 16 2.12 -1.26 -2.55
C LEU A 16 1.47 -2.62 -2.42
N GLY A 17 1.11 -3.25 -3.54
CA GLY A 17 0.41 -4.53 -3.52
C GLY A 17 1.23 -5.58 -2.77
N PHE A 18 2.54 -5.62 -3.04
CA PHE A 18 3.47 -6.50 -2.36
C PHE A 18 3.62 -6.16 -0.87
N SER A 19 3.81 -4.89 -0.54
CA SER A 19 4.01 -4.49 0.86
C SER A 19 2.73 -4.65 1.68
N LEU A 20 1.54 -4.40 1.11
CA LEU A 20 0.26 -4.72 1.73
C LEU A 20 0.13 -6.22 1.97
N ALA A 21 0.48 -7.06 1.00
CA ALA A 21 0.45 -8.51 1.16
C ALA A 21 1.42 -9.01 2.25
N MET A 22 2.57 -8.36 2.44
CA MET A 22 3.50 -8.67 3.55
C MET A 22 2.94 -8.27 4.92
N HIS A 23 1.97 -7.36 4.97
CA HIS A 23 1.36 -6.86 6.20
C HIS A 23 -0.14 -7.18 6.21
N MET A 24 -0.49 -8.43 6.59
CA MET A 24 -1.88 -8.91 6.61
C MET A 24 -2.84 -7.97 7.36
N ASP A 25 -2.42 -7.39 8.49
CA ASP A 25 -3.23 -6.40 9.23
C ASP A 25 -3.49 -5.13 8.43
N ALA A 26 -2.47 -4.62 7.73
CA ALA A 26 -2.61 -3.46 6.87
C ALA A 26 -3.49 -3.75 5.66
N MET A 27 -3.39 -4.96 5.08
CA MET A 27 -4.28 -5.40 3.99
C MET A 27 -5.73 -5.49 4.47
N LYS A 28 -5.98 -6.05 5.65
CA LYS A 28 -7.32 -6.12 6.24
C LYS A 28 -7.90 -4.74 6.51
N ASN A 29 -7.10 -3.82 7.06
CA ASN A 29 -7.52 -2.43 7.28
C ASN A 29 -7.74 -1.69 5.97
N PHE A 30 -6.86 -1.86 4.99
CA PHE A 30 -7.02 -1.32 3.65
C PHE A 30 -8.31 -1.83 3.01
N SER A 31 -8.63 -3.12 3.11
CA SER A 31 -9.88 -3.68 2.57
C SER A 31 -11.13 -3.10 3.22
N ASN A 32 -11.07 -2.85 4.54
CA ASN A 32 -12.17 -2.25 5.33
C ASN A 32 -12.32 -0.73 5.16
N MET A 33 -11.31 -0.03 4.62
CA MET A 33 -11.38 1.41 4.35
C MET A 33 -12.36 1.76 3.21
N SER A 34 -12.91 2.96 3.27
CA SER A 34 -13.76 3.52 2.20
C SER A 34 -12.96 3.79 0.92
N GLU A 35 -13.61 3.86 -0.24
CA GLU A 35 -12.91 4.17 -1.51
C GLU A 35 -12.14 5.49 -1.47
N ARG A 36 -12.67 6.48 -0.75
CA ARG A 36 -12.00 7.77 -0.53
C ARG A 36 -10.68 7.61 0.23
N GLU A 37 -10.70 6.85 1.32
CA GLU A 37 -9.51 6.58 2.15
C GLU A 37 -8.48 5.74 1.40
N LYS A 38 -8.94 4.73 0.65
CA LYS A 38 -8.09 3.93 -0.25
C LYS A 38 -7.41 4.84 -1.28
N THR A 39 -8.16 5.77 -1.88
CA THR A 39 -7.63 6.71 -2.89
C THR A 39 -6.58 7.63 -2.27
N GLU A 40 -6.85 8.23 -1.11
CA GLU A 40 -5.87 9.06 -0.41
C GLU A 40 -4.61 8.28 -0.02
N PHE A 41 -4.76 7.01 0.38
CA PHE A 41 -3.63 6.15 0.69
C PHE A 41 -2.79 5.82 -0.55
N ILE A 42 -3.44 5.54 -1.69
CA ILE A 42 -2.77 5.34 -2.98
C ILE A 42 -2.06 6.62 -3.42
N GLU A 43 -2.66 7.79 -3.25
CA GLU A 43 -2.01 9.07 -3.58
C GLU A 43 -0.81 9.37 -2.69
N LYS A 44 -0.91 9.14 -1.37
CA LYS A 44 0.22 9.30 -0.43
C LYS A 44 1.35 8.35 -0.78
N SER A 45 1.03 7.10 -1.08
CA SER A 45 2.00 6.08 -1.38
C SER A 45 2.67 6.27 -2.75
N LYS A 46 2.03 6.96 -3.70
CA LYS A 46 2.67 7.47 -4.94
C LYS A 46 3.70 8.57 -4.68
N GLN A 47 3.57 9.34 -3.60
CA GLN A 47 4.52 10.41 -3.23
C GLN A 47 5.76 9.87 -2.49
N VAL A 48 5.70 8.63 -2.03
CA VAL A 48 6.80 7.99 -1.32
C VAL A 48 7.94 7.66 -2.28
N LYS A 49 9.14 8.18 -1.97
CA LYS A 49 10.36 8.00 -2.80
C LYS A 49 11.27 6.86 -2.32
N SER A 50 10.95 6.22 -1.20
CA SER A 50 11.84 5.24 -0.56
C SER A 50 11.06 4.05 0.02
N LYS A 51 11.65 2.86 -0.06
CA LYS A 51 11.04 1.62 0.44
C LYS A 51 10.71 1.69 1.94
N GLU A 52 11.59 2.27 2.75
CA GLU A 52 11.39 2.42 4.19
C GLU A 52 10.16 3.27 4.53
N GLU A 53 9.97 4.39 3.81
CA GLU A 53 8.81 5.25 3.98
C GLU A 53 7.51 4.54 3.56
N MET A 54 7.58 3.67 2.56
CA MET A 54 6.44 2.87 2.10
C MET A 54 6.05 1.82 3.13
N THR A 55 7.05 1.13 3.70
CA THR A 55 6.86 0.20 4.81
C THR A 55 6.27 0.92 6.03
N LYS A 56 6.76 2.10 6.40
CA LYS A 56 6.18 2.89 7.51
C LYS A 56 4.74 3.31 7.25
N LEU A 57 4.39 3.69 6.02
CA LEU A 57 3.02 4.07 5.65
C LEU A 57 2.05 2.89 5.82
N ILE A 58 2.47 1.69 5.41
CA ILE A 58 1.66 0.46 5.49
C ILE A 58 1.63 -0.09 6.92
N ASP A 59 2.75 -0.03 7.63
CA ASP A 59 2.84 -0.37 9.05
C ASP A 59 1.96 0.55 9.90
N ALA A 60 1.91 1.85 9.59
CA ALA A 60 0.98 2.80 10.21
C ALA A 60 -0.48 2.42 9.92
N LEU A 61 -0.79 1.94 8.70
CA LEU A 61 -2.14 1.46 8.36
C LEU A 61 -2.53 0.20 9.16
N GLY A 62 -1.61 -0.74 9.35
CA GLY A 62 -1.84 -1.95 10.15
C GLY A 62 -1.91 -1.67 11.66
N LYS A 63 -1.08 -0.74 12.16
CA LYS A 63 -1.07 -0.33 13.58
C LYS A 63 -2.21 0.61 13.96
N SER A 64 -2.90 1.20 12.99
CA SER A 64 -4.07 2.07 13.23
C SER A 64 -5.32 1.32 13.72
N ASN A 65 -5.19 0.09 14.22
CA ASN A 65 -6.13 -0.48 15.18
C ASN A 65 -6.06 0.35 16.46
N LYS A 66 -6.75 1.49 16.40
CA LYS A 66 -7.15 2.31 17.51
C LYS A 66 -7.99 1.40 18.41
N CYS A 67 -7.34 0.84 19.43
CA CYS A 67 -8.00 0.48 20.67
C CYS A 67 -8.80 1.72 21.12
N ILE A 68 -10.12 1.66 20.97
CA ILE A 68 -11.09 2.42 21.74
C ILE A 68 -12.20 1.46 22.15
#